data_AF-A0A543L0H4-F1
#
_entry.id   AF-A0A543L0H4-F1
#
_cell.length_a   1.000
_cell.length_b   1.000
_cell.length_c   1.000
_cell.angle_alpha   90.00
_cell.angle_beta   90.00
_cell.angle_gamma   90.00
#
_symmetry.space_group_name_H-M   'P 1'
#
loop_
_entity.id
_entity.type
_entity.pdbx_description
1 polymer ?
#
loop_
_entity_poly.entity_id
_entity_poly.type
_entity_poly.pdbx_seq_one_letter_code
_entity_poly.pdbx_strand_id
1 'polypeptide(L)'
;MAIPVRGAGRTYEIHGAADWAHLCRTYPLDVTNSRRHDWYRVTGRGGRWLLPDWSRVADDWDAVHLSGWGYLTAATREIVVDAEYSSVIGGWGPDETYWLTGKVREIDEPRVHWDAEERGDPWRRVDGDGLSRRPAR
;
A
#
# COMPACT_ATOMS: atom_id res chain seq x y z
N MET A 1 -8.56 -2.21 10.71
CA MET A 1 -7.84 -3.05 11.70
C MET A 1 -6.41 -2.57 11.72
N ALA A 2 -5.82 -2.35 12.90
CA ALA A 2 -4.41 -2.07 13.06
C ALA A 2 -3.74 -3.24 13.81
N ILE A 3 -2.53 -3.57 13.39
CA ILE A 3 -1.74 -4.69 13.95
C ILE A 3 -0.65 -4.08 14.83
N PRO A 4 -0.59 -4.44 16.12
CA PRO A 4 0.48 -3.96 16.97
C PRO A 4 1.80 -4.62 16.55
N VAL A 5 2.82 -3.78 16.38
CA VAL A 5 4.14 -4.21 15.94
C VAL A 5 5.21 -3.61 16.83
N ARG A 6 6.32 -4.35 17.01
CA ARG A 6 7.50 -3.88 17.73
C ARG A 6 8.74 -3.97 16.85
N GLY A 7 9.54 -2.92 16.89
CA GLY A 7 10.82 -2.82 16.21
C GLY A 7 11.08 -1.40 15.72
N ALA A 8 12.29 -1.18 15.20
CA ALA A 8 12.64 0.03 14.49
C ALA A 8 13.19 -0.37 13.12
N GLY A 9 12.67 0.24 12.06
CA GLY A 9 13.06 -0.01 10.69
C GLY A 9 13.00 1.29 9.89
N ARG A 10 13.74 1.35 8.80
CA ARG A 10 13.63 2.46 7.84
C ARG A 10 12.36 2.27 7.01
N THR A 11 11.45 3.24 7.08
CA THR A 11 10.22 3.23 6.28
C THR A 11 10.33 4.24 5.14
N TYR A 12 10.07 3.78 3.91
CA TYR A 12 9.88 4.69 2.78
C TYR A 12 8.43 5.18 2.77
N GLU A 13 8.24 6.49 2.79
CA GLU A 13 6.92 7.12 2.86
C GLU A 13 6.44 7.53 1.46
N ILE A 14 5.24 7.09 1.07
CA ILE A 14 4.57 7.50 -0.16
C ILE A 14 3.43 8.45 0.20
N HIS A 15 3.64 9.74 -0.08
CA HIS A 15 2.64 10.79 0.10
C HIS A 15 1.91 11.14 -1.20
N GLY A 16 2.40 10.66 -2.34
CA GLY A 16 1.71 10.80 -3.62
C GLY A 16 2.46 10.18 -4.80
N ALA A 17 2.01 10.54 -6.01
CA ALA A 17 2.52 9.98 -7.26
C ALA A 17 4.02 10.23 -7.47
N ALA A 18 4.56 11.37 -7.02
CA ALA A 18 5.96 11.70 -7.18
C ALA A 18 6.89 10.77 -6.38
N ASP A 19 6.51 10.44 -5.14
CA ASP A 19 7.28 9.52 -4.29
C ASP A 19 7.26 8.10 -4.86
N TRP A 20 6.11 7.68 -5.39
CA TRP A 20 5.99 6.39 -6.10
C TRP A 20 6.85 6.34 -7.35
N ALA A 21 6.78 7.38 -8.19
CA ALA A 21 7.60 7.47 -9.40
C ALA A 21 9.10 7.47 -9.07
N HIS A 22 9.50 8.14 -7.98
CA HIS A 22 10.88 8.12 -7.50
C HIS A 22 11.31 6.71 -7.07
N LEU A 23 10.45 5.99 -6.33
CA LEU A 23 10.72 4.62 -5.91
C LEU A 23 10.89 3.69 -7.12
N CYS A 24 10.01 3.78 -8.13
CA CYS A 24 10.12 3.04 -9.38
C CYS A 24 11.40 3.34 -10.16
N ARG A 25 11.85 4.60 -10.20
CA ARG A 25 13.13 4.97 -10.86
C ARG A 25 14.34 4.43 -10.13
N THR A 26 14.28 4.39 -8.80
CA THR A 26 15.40 3.95 -7.96
C THR A 26 15.54 2.43 -7.98
N TYR A 27 14.42 1.70 -7.98
CA TYR A 27 14.38 0.24 -7.97
C TYR A 27 13.56 -0.30 -9.15
N PRO A 28 14.00 -0.15 -10.41
CA PRO A 28 13.17 -0.46 -11.56
C PRO A 28 13.02 -1.97 -11.80
N LEU A 29 11.78 -2.42 -11.93
CA LEU A 29 11.43 -3.72 -12.49
C LEU A 29 10.48 -3.53 -13.69
N ASP A 30 10.91 -3.92 -14.89
CA ASP A 30 10.05 -3.91 -16.08
C ASP A 30 9.01 -5.02 -16.00
N VAL A 31 7.75 -4.62 -15.90
CA VAL A 31 6.60 -5.51 -15.79
C VAL A 31 5.71 -5.46 -17.03
N THR A 32 6.12 -4.76 -18.09
CA THR A 32 5.35 -4.52 -19.33
C THR A 32 4.73 -5.79 -19.89
N ASN A 33 5.52 -6.86 -20.00
CA ASN A 33 5.06 -8.13 -20.58
C ASN A 33 3.92 -8.80 -19.80
N SER A 34 3.80 -8.49 -18.52
CA SER A 34 2.85 -9.14 -17.63
C SER A 34 1.70 -8.25 -17.20
N ARG A 35 1.85 -6.92 -17.27
CA ARG A 35 0.85 -5.95 -16.77
C ARG A 35 0.19 -5.12 -17.86
N ARG A 36 0.79 -4.99 -19.07
CA ARG A 36 0.32 -4.05 -20.10
C ARG A 36 -1.17 -4.17 -20.43
N HIS A 37 -1.72 -5.40 -20.45
CA HIS A 37 -3.12 -5.63 -20.80
C HIS A 37 -4.07 -5.21 -19.67
N ASP A 38 -3.79 -5.63 -18.45
CA ASP A 38 -4.63 -5.28 -17.30
C ASP A 38 -4.57 -3.80 -16.99
N TRP A 39 -3.38 -3.20 -17.08
CA TRP A 39 -3.21 -1.78 -16.80
C TRP A 39 -3.73 -0.89 -17.92
N TYR A 40 -3.71 -1.36 -19.17
CA TYR A 40 -4.43 -0.69 -20.26
C TYR A 40 -5.95 -0.62 -19.97
N ARG A 41 -6.55 -1.69 -19.43
CA ARG A 41 -7.99 -1.69 -19.09
C ARG A 41 -8.35 -0.69 -17.98
N VAL A 42 -7.41 -0.43 -17.06
CA VAL A 42 -7.63 0.50 -15.93
C VAL A 42 -7.33 1.95 -16.31
N THR A 43 -6.26 2.18 -17.08
CA THR A 43 -5.71 3.53 -17.33
C THR A 43 -6.00 4.07 -18.73
N GLY A 44 -6.35 3.20 -19.69
CA GLY A 44 -6.43 3.54 -21.11
C GLY A 44 -5.08 3.75 -21.80
N ARG A 45 -3.96 3.67 -21.07
CA ARG A 45 -2.62 3.97 -21.58
C ARG A 45 -1.91 2.70 -22.08
N GLY A 46 -1.36 2.76 -23.29
CA GLY A 46 -0.46 1.75 -23.83
C GLY A 46 1.01 2.13 -23.61
N GLY A 47 1.90 1.13 -23.55
CA GLY A 47 3.36 1.35 -23.49
C GLY A 47 4.04 0.52 -22.39
N ARG A 48 5.23 0.97 -21.97
CA ARG A 48 6.06 0.29 -20.98
C ARG A 48 5.70 0.64 -19.55
N TRP A 49 5.86 -0.32 -18.66
CA TRP A 49 5.37 -0.26 -17.29
C TRP A 49 6.42 -0.72 -16.30
N LEU A 50 6.61 0.04 -15.22
CA LEU A 50 7.49 -0.29 -14.11
C LEU A 50 6.72 -0.58 -12.83
N LEU A 51 7.30 -1.44 -12.00
CA LEU A 51 7.05 -1.49 -10.57
C LEU A 51 8.38 -1.36 -9.82
N PRO A 52 8.34 -1.02 -8.52
CA PRO A 52 9.50 -1.20 -7.65
C PRO A 52 9.89 -2.69 -7.58
N ASP A 53 11.16 -3.00 -7.76
CA ASP A 53 11.72 -4.31 -7.43
C ASP A 53 11.77 -4.46 -5.90
N TRP A 54 10.75 -5.09 -5.33
CA TRP A 54 10.61 -5.23 -3.89
C TRP A 54 11.78 -5.93 -3.20
N SER A 55 12.49 -6.82 -3.91
CA SER A 55 13.66 -7.48 -3.34
C SER A 55 14.79 -6.47 -3.13
N ARG A 56 14.99 -5.57 -4.10
CA ARG A 56 16.00 -4.50 -4.01
C ARG A 56 15.57 -3.37 -3.08
N VAL A 57 14.28 -3.06 -3.02
CA VAL A 57 13.76 -2.10 -2.03
C VAL A 57 14.06 -2.61 -0.61
N ALA A 58 13.94 -3.92 -0.36
CA ALA A 58 14.20 -4.52 0.94
C ALA A 58 15.67 -4.45 1.39
N ASP A 59 16.62 -4.25 0.46
CA ASP A 59 18.04 -4.04 0.80
C ASP A 59 18.24 -2.69 1.52
N ASP A 60 17.44 -1.69 1.16
CA ASP A 60 17.58 -0.31 1.64
C ASP A 60 16.47 0.11 2.62
N TRP A 61 15.30 -0.51 2.56
CA TRP A 61 14.13 -0.15 3.35
C TRP A 61 13.55 -1.36 4.05
N ASP A 62 13.17 -1.19 5.30
CA ASP A 62 12.54 -2.24 6.10
C ASP A 62 11.03 -2.28 5.90
N ALA A 63 10.46 -1.15 5.48
CA ALA A 63 9.05 -1.02 5.18
C ALA A 63 8.80 0.06 4.12
N VAL A 64 7.62 -0.02 3.54
CA VAL A 64 7.07 1.04 2.71
C VAL A 64 5.66 1.34 3.19
N HIS A 65 5.35 2.60 3.42
CA HIS A 65 4.06 3.06 3.87
C HIS A 65 3.39 3.92 2.79
N LEU A 66 2.16 3.57 2.44
CA LEU A 66 1.31 4.38 1.59
C LEU A 66 0.33 5.17 2.46
N SER A 67 0.59 6.47 2.62
CA SER A 67 -0.31 7.33 3.37
C SER A 67 -1.72 7.36 2.76
N GLY A 68 -2.74 7.61 3.59
CA GLY A 68 -4.12 7.76 3.11
C GLY A 68 -4.27 8.85 2.02
N TRP A 69 -3.52 9.94 2.13
CA TRP A 69 -3.50 10.99 1.09
C TRP A 69 -2.87 10.52 -0.23
N GLY A 70 -1.74 9.80 -0.15
CA GLY A 70 -1.09 9.22 -1.32
C GLY A 70 -2.02 8.23 -2.03
N TYR A 71 -2.73 7.40 -1.28
CA TYR A 71 -3.75 6.50 -1.83
C TYR A 71 -4.85 7.27 -2.56
N LEU A 72 -5.51 8.24 -1.92
CA LEU A 72 -6.64 8.97 -2.51
C LEU A 72 -6.27 9.75 -3.77
N THR A 73 -5.03 10.24 -3.84
CA THR A 73 -4.56 11.06 -4.95
C THR A 73 -3.96 10.24 -6.09
N ALA A 74 -3.28 9.13 -5.80
CA ALA A 74 -2.46 8.43 -6.79
C ALA A 74 -2.84 6.96 -7.06
N ALA A 75 -3.56 6.28 -6.15
CA ALA A 75 -3.90 4.87 -6.36
C ALA A 75 -4.76 4.64 -7.61
N THR A 76 -4.58 3.47 -8.24
CA THR A 76 -5.35 2.99 -9.41
C THR A 76 -5.39 3.92 -10.63
N ARG A 77 -4.46 4.88 -10.70
CA ARG A 77 -4.28 5.82 -11.81
C ARG A 77 -2.91 5.63 -12.45
N GLU A 78 -2.76 6.13 -13.67
CA GLU A 78 -1.44 6.24 -14.30
C GLU A 78 -0.56 7.20 -13.49
N ILE A 79 0.66 6.74 -13.19
CA ILE A 79 1.74 7.55 -12.63
C ILE A 79 2.88 7.55 -13.63
N VAL A 80 3.15 8.70 -14.24
CA VAL A 80 4.27 8.86 -15.18
C VAL A 80 5.59 8.76 -14.40
N VAL A 81 6.47 7.87 -14.83
CA VAL A 81 7.78 7.64 -14.19
C VAL A 81 8.86 8.44 -14.93
N ASP A 82 8.87 8.35 -16.26
CA ASP A 82 9.70 9.11 -17.17
C ASP A 82 9.06 9.17 -18.58
N ALA A 83 9.85 9.50 -19.62
CA ALA A 83 9.37 9.62 -20.99
C ALA A 83 8.90 8.30 -21.63
N GLU A 84 9.34 7.15 -21.11
CA GLU A 84 9.09 5.83 -21.66
C GLU A 84 8.15 4.99 -20.77
N TYR A 85 8.30 5.12 -19.44
CA TYR A 85 7.62 4.26 -18.47
C TYR A 85 6.57 5.01 -17.65
N SER A 86 5.48 4.28 -17.39
CA SER A 86 4.49 4.63 -16.39
C SER A 86 4.39 3.52 -15.34
N SER A 87 3.69 3.78 -14.24
CA SER A 87 3.41 2.83 -13.18
C SER A 87 1.99 3.02 -12.65
N VAL A 88 1.52 2.09 -11.83
CA VAL A 88 0.23 2.15 -11.13
C VAL A 88 0.44 1.60 -9.72
N ILE A 89 -0.08 2.29 -8.71
CA ILE A 89 -0.25 1.71 -7.38
C ILE A 89 -1.52 0.86 -7.42
N GLY A 90 -1.37 -0.47 -7.44
CA GLY A 90 -2.47 -1.43 -7.48
C GLY A 90 -2.35 -2.46 -6.35
N GLY A 91 -3.48 -2.83 -5.74
CA GLY A 91 -3.53 -3.86 -4.70
C GLY A 91 -2.97 -3.43 -3.35
N TRP A 92 -3.00 -2.13 -3.03
CA TRP A 92 -2.53 -1.57 -1.77
C TRP A 92 -3.65 -0.75 -1.14
N GLY A 93 -3.97 -0.96 0.13
CA GLY A 93 -4.97 -0.20 0.87
C GLY A 93 -4.51 1.20 1.30
N PRO A 94 -5.45 2.07 1.72
CA PRO A 94 -5.12 3.39 2.25
C PRO A 94 -4.45 3.29 3.63
N ASP A 95 -3.43 4.11 3.86
CA ASP A 95 -2.72 4.21 5.15
C ASP A 95 -2.14 2.87 5.61
N GLU A 96 -1.66 2.08 4.65
CA GLU A 96 -1.18 0.72 4.86
C GLU A 96 0.33 0.64 4.70
N THR A 97 0.98 -0.05 5.64
CA THR A 97 2.43 -0.29 5.63
C THR A 97 2.71 -1.75 5.28
N TYR A 98 3.56 -1.97 4.29
CA TYR A 98 4.13 -3.28 3.98
C TYR A 98 5.54 -3.38 4.56
N TRP A 99 5.73 -4.36 5.45
CA TRP A 99 7.02 -4.70 6.03
C TRP A 99 7.74 -5.68 5.11
N LEU A 100 8.96 -5.33 4.72
CA LEU A 100 9.77 -6.08 3.76
C LEU A 100 10.81 -6.98 4.45
N THR A 101 11.15 -6.66 5.70
CA THR A 101 12.16 -7.38 6.49
C THR A 101 11.60 -7.86 7.81
N GLY A 102 12.22 -8.91 8.38
CA GLY A 102 11.83 -9.44 9.70
C GLY A 102 12.28 -8.58 10.90
N LYS A 103 12.71 -7.33 10.67
CA LYS A 103 13.16 -6.41 11.73
C LYS A 103 12.03 -5.85 12.57
N VAL A 104 10.82 -5.78 12.00
CA VAL A 104 9.61 -5.48 12.75
C VAL A 104 8.77 -6.75 12.80
N ARG A 105 8.26 -7.05 14.00
CA ARG A 105 7.45 -8.25 14.24
C ARG A 105 6.13 -7.83 14.85
N GLU A 106 5.06 -8.49 14.39
CA GLU A 106 3.81 -8.50 15.11
C GLU A 106 4.08 -8.98 16.54
N ILE A 107 3.47 -8.31 17.51
CA ILE A 107 3.52 -8.70 18.90
C ILE A 107 2.14 -9.19 19.33
N ASP A 108 2.13 -10.04 20.36
CA ASP A 108 0.92 -10.66 20.91
C ASP A 108 0.12 -9.66 21.78
N GLU A 109 -0.09 -8.46 21.24
CA GLU A 109 -1.00 -7.45 21.77
C GLU A 109 -2.32 -7.50 20.98
N PRO A 110 -3.46 -7.11 21.58
CA PRO A 110 -4.74 -7.15 20.90
C PRO A 110 -4.73 -6.33 19.61
N ARG A 111 -5.19 -6.96 18.52
CA ARG A 111 -5.50 -6.24 17.28
C ARG A 111 -6.53 -5.16 17.56
N VAL A 112 -6.29 -3.99 16.99
CA VAL A 112 -7.20 -2.86 17.19
C VAL A 112 -8.18 -2.82 16.03
N HIS A 113 -9.46 -2.98 16.34
CA HIS A 113 -10.54 -2.78 15.40
C HIS A 113 -11.22 -1.44 15.65
N TRP A 114 -11.79 -0.90 14.60
CA TRP A 114 -12.65 0.29 14.67
C TRP A 114 -13.96 -0.09 14.03
N ASP A 115 -15.06 0.27 14.69
CA ASP A 115 -16.41 0.03 14.18
C ASP A 115 -17.24 1.32 14.28
N ALA A 116 -18.18 1.46 13.37
CA ALA A 116 -19.23 2.46 13.37
C ALA A 116 -20.53 1.71 13.06
N GLU A 117 -21.47 1.70 14.01
CA GLU A 117 -22.69 0.88 13.93
C GLU A 117 -23.49 1.21 12.66
N GLU A 118 -23.61 2.51 12.34
CA GLU A 118 -24.20 3.02 11.13
C GLU A 118 -23.31 4.02 10.40
N ARG A 119 -23.61 4.25 9.12
CA ARG A 119 -22.89 5.21 8.28
C ARG A 119 -23.15 6.63 8.82
N GLY A 120 -22.11 7.25 9.38
CA GLY A 120 -22.16 8.60 9.94
C GLY A 120 -21.92 8.65 11.44
N ASP A 121 -21.92 7.50 12.11
CA ASP A 121 -21.58 7.40 13.53
C ASP A 121 -20.09 7.63 13.79
N PRO A 122 -19.74 8.10 14.99
CA PRO A 122 -18.34 8.19 15.40
C PRO A 122 -17.73 6.79 15.50
N TRP A 123 -16.53 6.64 14.94
CA TRP A 123 -15.75 5.41 15.05
C TRP A 123 -15.38 5.15 16.51
N ARG A 124 -15.65 3.94 16.98
CA ARG A 124 -15.25 3.47 18.31
C ARG A 124 -14.19 2.40 18.17
N ARG A 125 -13.16 2.50 19.02
CA ARG A 125 -12.15 1.46 19.16
C ARG A 125 -12.81 0.23 19.79
N VAL A 126 -12.63 -0.92 19.17
CA VAL A 126 -13.07 -2.21 19.67
C VAL A 126 -11.83 -3.08 19.86
N ASP A 127 -11.58 -3.48 21.11
CA ASP A 127 -10.46 -4.36 21.45
C ASP A 127 -10.90 -5.83 21.32
N GLY A 128 -10.13 -6.65 20.60
CA GLY A 128 -10.36 -8.09 20.43
C GLY A 128 -10.42 -8.56 18.98
N ASP A 129 -10.25 -9.88 18.75
CA ASP A 129 -10.39 -10.51 17.44
C ASP A 129 -11.79 -10.23 16.89
N GLY A 130 -11.90 -9.40 15.85
CA GLY A 130 -13.14 -8.78 15.35
C GLY A 130 -14.26 -9.71 14.82
N LEU A 131 -14.46 -10.90 15.39
CA LEU A 131 -15.58 -11.79 15.16
C LEU A 131 -16.68 -11.60 16.21
N SER A 132 -17.18 -10.37 16.36
CA SER A 132 -18.49 -10.18 16.99
C SER A 132 -19.57 -10.65 16.00
N ARG A 133 -20.06 -11.89 16.20
CA ARG A 133 -21.28 -12.37 15.54
C ARG A 133 -22.43 -11.44 15.92
N ARG A 134 -22.97 -10.67 14.97
CA ARG A 134 -24.25 -9.99 15.15
C ARG A 134 -25.33 -11.04 15.48
N PRO A 135 -26.11 -10.92 16.56
CA PRO A 135 -27.30 -11.74 16.73
C PRO A 135 -28.32 -11.36 15.64
N ALA A 136 -28.89 -12.39 14.98
CA ALA A 136 -29.94 -12.22 14.00
C ALA A 136 -31.15 -11.52 14.64
N ARG A 137 -31.66 -10.48 13.97
CA ARG A 137 -33.00 -9.92 14.24
C ARG A 137 -34.04 -10.68 13.44
#